data_AF-A0A1Q3MI11-F1
#
_entry.id   AF-A0A1Q3MI11-F1
#
_cell.length_a   1.000
_cell.length_b   1.000
_cell.length_c   1.000
_cell.angle_alpha   90.00
_cell.angle_beta   90.00
_cell.angle_gamma   90.00
#
_symmetry.space_group_name_H-M   'P 1'
#
loop_
_entity.id
_entity.type
_entity.pdbx_description
1 polymer ?
#
loop_
_entity_poly.entity_id
_entity_poly.type
_entity_poly.pdbx_seq_one_letter_code
_entity_poly.pdbx_strand_id
1 'polypeptide(L)'
;MKDFNSLSGPWIGWSIQDGLRITESIRLTIQKGIISGSGTDKDGEFELQGAYIERGQKVLMTRTYTRTTEPSQEGVGIPYEYVGSWDGSFVSGRWHPRWNQYYGGPFEMWPADATEELRIELQIEVEEEAPLVGAPR
;
A
#
# COMPACT_ATOMS: atom_id res chain seq x y z
N MET A 1 1.47 8.01 -21.60
CA MET A 1 0.80 7.22 -20.55
C MET A 1 1.63 5.95 -20.36
N LYS A 2 2.13 5.67 -19.16
CA LYS A 2 2.92 4.44 -18.93
C LYS A 2 1.99 3.23 -19.03
N ASP A 3 2.45 2.14 -19.66
CA ASP A 3 1.72 0.87 -19.69
C ASP A 3 1.82 0.19 -18.32
N PHE A 4 0.68 0.00 -17.66
CA PHE A 4 0.60 -0.63 -16.35
C PHE A 4 1.26 -2.02 -16.31
N ASN A 5 1.17 -2.79 -17.39
CA ASN A 5 1.75 -4.14 -17.46
C ASN A 5 3.28 -4.16 -17.43
N SER A 6 3.92 -3.03 -17.74
CA SER A 6 5.39 -2.91 -17.72
C SER A 6 5.95 -2.45 -16.38
N LEU A 7 5.10 -2.19 -15.37
CA LEU A 7 5.49 -1.53 -14.12
C LEU A 7 5.70 -2.50 -12.95
N SER A 8 6.20 -3.70 -13.23
CA SER A 8 6.68 -4.58 -12.16
C SER A 8 7.86 -3.94 -11.43
N GLY A 9 7.96 -4.14 -10.12
CA GLY A 9 9.05 -3.58 -9.31
C GLY A 9 8.57 -2.95 -8.01
N PRO A 10 9.36 -2.02 -7.42
CA PRO A 10 8.98 -1.32 -6.20
C PRO A 10 7.90 -0.26 -6.47
N TRP A 11 6.96 -0.16 -5.55
CA TRP A 11 5.86 0.79 -5.51
C TRP A 11 5.79 1.39 -4.10
N ILE A 12 5.27 2.60 -4.02
CA ILE A 12 4.94 3.28 -2.77
C ILE A 12 3.44 3.52 -2.79
N GLY A 13 2.77 3.27 -1.68
CA GLY A 13 1.36 3.57 -1.50
C GLY A 13 1.11 4.39 -0.25
N TRP A 14 -0.05 5.03 -0.22
CA TRP A 14 -0.65 5.46 1.03
C TRP A 14 -2.13 5.12 1.07
N SER A 15 -2.63 4.90 2.28
CA SER A 15 -4.05 4.70 2.56
C SER A 15 -4.47 5.59 3.72
N ILE A 16 -5.75 5.98 3.77
CA ILE A 16 -6.31 6.66 4.94
C ILE A 16 -7.07 5.64 5.77
N GLN A 17 -6.66 5.49 7.03
CA GLN A 17 -7.28 4.62 8.01
C GLN A 17 -7.53 5.41 9.29
N ASP A 18 -8.79 5.45 9.74
CA ASP A 18 -9.19 6.18 10.95
C ASP A 18 -8.72 7.65 10.97
N GLY A 19 -8.69 8.28 9.79
CA GLY A 19 -8.25 9.67 9.60
C GLY A 19 -6.73 9.87 9.53
N LEU A 20 -5.94 8.81 9.68
CA LEU A 20 -4.49 8.82 9.58
C LEU A 20 -4.03 8.35 8.20
N ARG A 21 -2.97 8.97 7.67
CA ARG A 21 -2.28 8.50 6.47
C ARG A 21 -1.27 7.43 6.85
N ILE A 22 -1.41 6.26 6.26
CA ILE A 22 -0.52 5.11 6.43
C ILE A 22 0.27 4.93 5.16
N THR A 23 1.60 4.91 5.25
CA THR A 23 2.48 4.68 4.11
C THR A 23 2.79 3.20 3.96
N GLU A 24 2.80 2.73 2.72
CA GLU A 24 2.97 1.33 2.35
C GLU A 24 4.16 1.21 1.38
N SER A 25 5.10 0.31 1.69
CA SER A 25 6.17 -0.08 0.77
C SER A 25 5.80 -1.39 0.09
N ILE A 26 5.74 -1.41 -1.24
CA ILE A 26 5.17 -2.52 -2.00
C ILE A 26 6.15 -2.99 -3.08
N ARG A 27 6.18 -4.29 -3.37
CA ARG A 27 6.83 -4.85 -4.55
C ARG A 27 5.80 -5.63 -5.35
N LEU A 28 5.54 -5.18 -6.57
CA LEU A 28 4.58 -5.79 -7.48
C LEU A 28 5.26 -6.59 -8.58
N THR A 29 4.60 -7.69 -8.96
CA THR A 29 4.75 -8.38 -10.24
C THR A 29 3.45 -8.19 -11.00
N ILE A 30 3.54 -7.61 -12.20
CA ILE A 30 2.41 -7.34 -13.07
C ILE A 30 2.67 -8.06 -14.39
N GLN A 31 1.80 -8.99 -14.75
CA GLN A 31 1.96 -9.76 -15.98
C GLN A 31 0.60 -10.04 -16.61
N LYS A 32 0.39 -9.53 -17.83
CA LYS A 32 -0.84 -9.77 -18.63
C LYS A 32 -2.13 -9.47 -17.83
N GLY A 33 -2.14 -8.35 -17.12
CA GLY A 33 -3.27 -7.92 -16.30
C GLY A 33 -3.42 -8.67 -14.97
N ILE A 34 -2.53 -9.60 -14.63
CA ILE A 34 -2.49 -10.23 -13.30
C ILE A 34 -1.53 -9.43 -12.42
N ILE A 35 -1.96 -9.12 -11.20
CA ILE A 35 -1.17 -8.42 -10.19
C ILE A 35 -0.90 -9.39 -9.05
N SER A 36 0.35 -9.53 -8.66
CA SER A 36 0.74 -10.13 -7.39
C SER A 36 1.82 -9.28 -6.73
N GLY A 37 1.97 -9.40 -5.42
CA GLY A 37 3.00 -8.66 -4.72
C GLY A 37 3.03 -8.92 -3.24
N SER A 38 3.98 -8.28 -2.59
CA SER A 38 4.07 -8.20 -1.15
C SER A 38 4.46 -6.79 -0.73
N GLY A 39 4.19 -6.46 0.52
CA GLY A 39 4.54 -5.17 1.06
C GLY A 39 4.56 -5.14 2.57
N THR A 40 4.89 -3.97 3.08
CA THR A 40 4.99 -3.69 4.50
C THR A 40 4.46 -2.29 4.78
N ASP A 41 3.76 -2.16 5.89
CA ASP A 41 3.39 -0.89 6.50
C ASP A 41 3.68 -0.95 8.01
N LYS A 42 3.17 0.02 8.77
CA LYS A 42 3.34 0.07 10.23
C LYS A 42 2.66 -1.10 10.97
N ASP A 43 1.63 -1.71 10.36
CA ASP A 43 0.80 -2.74 10.98
C ASP A 43 1.33 -4.14 10.67
N GLY A 44 2.13 -4.30 9.60
CA GLY A 44 2.95 -5.49 9.40
C GLY A 44 3.27 -5.81 7.94
N GLU A 45 3.47 -7.10 7.69
CA GLU A 45 3.80 -7.67 6.37
C GLU A 45 2.52 -8.18 5.70
N PHE A 46 2.36 -7.92 4.41
CA PHE A 46 1.18 -8.33 3.66
C PHE A 46 1.51 -8.84 2.26
N GLU A 47 0.57 -9.60 1.71
CA GLU A 47 0.52 -10.00 0.31
C GLU A 47 -0.60 -9.28 -0.43
N LEU A 48 -0.39 -9.09 -1.73
CA LEU A 48 -1.35 -8.51 -2.67
C LEU A 48 -1.59 -9.49 -3.81
N GLN A 49 -2.85 -9.66 -4.18
CA GLN A 49 -3.25 -10.38 -5.39
C GLN A 49 -4.36 -9.62 -6.09
N GLY A 50 -4.38 -9.60 -7.42
CA GLY A 50 -5.34 -8.77 -8.12
C GLY A 50 -5.28 -8.88 -9.63
N ALA A 51 -6.01 -7.96 -10.26
CA ALA A 51 -6.07 -7.83 -11.69
C ALA A 51 -6.17 -6.36 -12.12
N TYR A 52 -5.59 -6.09 -13.29
CA TYR A 52 -5.76 -4.86 -14.05
C TYR A 52 -6.64 -5.15 -15.28
N ILE A 53 -7.76 -4.44 -15.37
CA ILE A 53 -8.69 -4.50 -16.48
C ILE A 53 -8.47 -3.28 -17.35
N GLU A 54 -7.70 -3.47 -18.43
CA GLU A 54 -7.30 -2.41 -19.36
C GLU A 54 -8.50 -1.63 -19.92
N ARG A 55 -9.57 -2.35 -20.27
CA ARG A 55 -10.84 -1.75 -20.67
C ARG A 55 -11.52 -1.13 -19.45
N GLY A 56 -11.33 0.18 -19.29
CA GLY A 56 -11.82 0.94 -18.14
C GLY A 56 -10.74 1.27 -17.11
N GLN A 57 -9.47 0.93 -17.39
CA GLN A 57 -8.31 1.28 -16.56
C GLN A 57 -8.48 0.89 -15.09
N LYS A 58 -9.18 -0.22 -14.82
CA LYS A 58 -9.59 -0.57 -13.46
C LYS A 58 -8.56 -1.48 -12.80
N VAL A 59 -8.18 -1.15 -11.57
CA VAL A 59 -7.28 -1.95 -10.73
C VAL A 59 -8.09 -2.54 -9.58
N LEU A 60 -8.01 -3.86 -9.43
CA LEU A 60 -8.67 -4.62 -8.38
C LEU A 60 -7.61 -5.43 -7.66
N MET A 61 -7.43 -5.22 -6.36
CA MET A 61 -6.48 -6.00 -5.56
C MET A 61 -7.11 -6.41 -4.23
N THR A 62 -6.66 -7.52 -3.68
CA THR A 62 -6.94 -7.95 -2.32
C THR A 62 -5.60 -7.95 -1.57
N ARG A 63 -5.55 -7.20 -0.47
CA ARG A 63 -4.46 -7.19 0.51
C ARG A 63 -4.79 -8.12 1.65
N THR A 64 -3.84 -8.94 2.07
CA THR A 64 -3.98 -9.82 3.23
C THR A 64 -2.70 -9.78 4.05
N TYR A 65 -2.77 -9.42 5.33
CA TYR A 65 -1.61 -9.49 6.21
C TYR A 65 -1.19 -10.96 6.39
N THR A 66 0.10 -11.21 6.24
CA THR A 66 0.73 -12.50 6.55
C THR A 66 1.32 -12.50 7.95
N ARG A 67 1.62 -11.31 8.49
CA ARG A 67 2.13 -11.08 9.83
C ARG A 67 1.80 -9.67 10.28
N THR A 68 1.35 -9.49 11.51
CA THR A 68 1.16 -8.16 12.11
C THR A 68 2.26 -7.83 13.12
N THR A 69 2.41 -6.55 13.47
CA THR A 69 3.28 -6.09 14.55
C THR A 69 2.68 -6.37 15.94
N GLU A 70 1.35 -6.48 16.04
CA GLU A 70 0.66 -6.84 17.29
C GLU A 70 0.90 -8.30 17.71
N PRO A 71 1.17 -8.60 19.00
CA PRO A 71 1.40 -9.96 19.47
C PRO A 71 0.24 -10.94 19.24
N SER A 72 -1.01 -10.46 19.22
CA SER A 72 -2.22 -11.29 19.08
C SER A 72 -2.40 -11.84 17.66
N GLN A 73 -1.80 -11.19 16.65
CA GLN A 73 -1.94 -11.52 15.23
C GLN A 73 -3.40 -11.52 14.72
N GLU A 74 -4.31 -10.81 15.40
CA GLU A 74 -5.75 -10.81 15.10
C GLU A 74 -6.09 -10.29 13.68
N GLY A 75 -5.19 -9.51 13.07
CA GLY A 75 -5.35 -8.99 11.70
C GLY A 75 -4.88 -9.92 10.57
N VAL A 76 -4.18 -11.01 10.87
CA VAL A 76 -3.60 -11.90 9.85
C VAL A 76 -4.69 -12.68 9.12
N GLY A 77 -4.54 -12.83 7.80
CA GLY A 77 -5.48 -13.59 6.96
C GLY A 77 -6.78 -12.86 6.62
N ILE A 78 -6.96 -11.64 7.13
CA ILE A 78 -8.14 -10.81 6.87
C ILE A 78 -7.99 -10.12 5.50
N PRO A 79 -8.93 -10.32 4.55
CA PRO A 79 -8.85 -9.72 3.22
C PRO A 79 -9.44 -8.31 3.18
N TYR A 80 -8.64 -7.38 2.65
CA TYR A 80 -9.03 -6.01 2.35
C TYR A 80 -8.99 -5.79 0.83
N GLU A 81 -10.09 -5.33 0.26
CA GLU A 81 -10.22 -5.04 -1.16
C GLU A 81 -9.77 -3.62 -1.45
N TYR A 82 -9.00 -3.46 -2.52
CA TYR A 82 -8.51 -2.21 -3.06
C TYR A 82 -9.10 -2.08 -4.46
N VAL A 83 -10.02 -1.12 -4.62
CA VAL A 83 -10.73 -0.86 -5.87
C VAL A 83 -10.32 0.52 -6.35
N GLY A 84 -9.55 0.57 -7.44
CA GLY A 84 -9.01 1.80 -7.98
C GLY A 84 -9.00 1.87 -9.49
N SER A 85 -8.41 2.94 -10.01
CA SER A 85 -8.19 3.16 -11.43
C SER A 85 -6.77 3.64 -11.67
N TRP A 86 -6.17 3.18 -12.76
CA TRP A 86 -4.89 3.65 -13.28
C TRP A 86 -5.11 4.87 -14.15
N ASP A 87 -4.40 5.97 -13.88
CA ASP A 87 -4.53 7.20 -14.68
C ASP A 87 -3.36 7.42 -15.66
N GLY A 88 -2.37 6.53 -15.65
CA GLY A 88 -1.14 6.66 -16.42
C GLY A 88 0.11 6.98 -15.62
N SER A 89 -0.06 7.35 -14.34
CA SER A 89 0.99 7.78 -13.41
C SER A 89 0.89 7.05 -12.07
N PHE A 90 -0.32 6.96 -11.51
CA PHE A 90 -0.59 6.29 -10.24
C PHE A 90 -1.95 5.58 -10.28
N VAL A 91 -2.15 4.70 -9.30
CA VAL A 91 -3.45 4.11 -9.01
C VAL A 91 -4.08 4.91 -7.89
N SER A 92 -5.33 5.34 -8.05
CA SER A 92 -6.13 5.92 -6.97
C SER A 92 -7.44 5.17 -6.80
N GLY A 93 -7.95 5.13 -5.58
CA GLY A 93 -9.17 4.39 -5.32
C GLY A 93 -9.59 4.39 -3.86
N ARG A 94 -10.34 3.36 -3.49
CA ARG A 94 -10.75 3.10 -2.11
C ARG A 94 -10.41 1.68 -1.70
N TRP A 95 -9.97 1.53 -0.46
CA TRP A 95 -9.83 0.26 0.19
C TRP A 95 -11.02 0.03 1.14
N HIS A 96 -11.38 -1.23 1.36
CA HIS A 96 -12.39 -1.62 2.33
C HIS A 96 -12.20 -3.09 2.74
N PRO A 97 -12.61 -3.51 3.95
CA PRO A 97 -12.67 -4.92 4.28
C PRO A 97 -13.72 -5.62 3.42
N ARG A 98 -13.51 -6.91 3.12
CA ARG A 98 -14.42 -7.69 2.28
C ARG A 98 -15.87 -7.75 2.81
N TRP A 99 -16.06 -7.70 4.13
CA TRP A 99 -17.40 -7.80 4.75
C TRP A 99 -18.15 -6.46 4.84
N ASN A 100 -17.51 -5.31 4.61
CA ASN A 100 -18.17 -4.01 4.68
C ASN A 100 -17.51 -2.97 3.76
N GLN A 101 -18.09 -2.75 2.58
CA GLN A 101 -17.62 -1.77 1.60
C GLN A 101 -17.72 -0.30 2.03
N TYR A 102 -18.50 -0.01 3.09
CA TYR A 102 -18.63 1.34 3.63
C TYR A 102 -17.56 1.66 4.68
N TYR A 103 -16.88 0.63 5.20
CA TYR A 103 -15.73 0.78 6.07
C TYR A 103 -14.46 0.89 5.21
N GLY A 104 -13.51 1.73 5.59
CA GLY A 104 -12.28 1.95 4.84
C GLY A 104 -12.17 3.35 4.22
N GLY A 105 -11.13 3.57 3.44
CA GLY A 105 -10.70 4.91 3.06
C GLY A 105 -10.13 5.00 1.65
N PRO A 106 -9.80 6.22 1.20
CA PRO A 106 -9.05 6.40 -0.03
C PRO A 106 -7.65 5.78 0.08
N PHE A 107 -7.11 5.38 -1.08
CA PHE A 107 -5.70 5.03 -1.23
C PHE A 107 -5.16 5.57 -2.55
N GLU A 108 -3.84 5.74 -2.60
CA GLU A 108 -3.09 5.93 -3.84
C GLU A 108 -1.81 5.10 -3.81
N MET A 109 -1.29 4.76 -4.98
CA MET A 109 0.01 4.10 -5.11
C MET A 109 0.66 4.35 -6.47
N TRP A 110 1.98 4.46 -6.49
CA TRP A 110 2.76 4.75 -7.68
C TRP A 110 4.05 3.94 -7.72
N PRO A 111 4.61 3.67 -8.92
CA PRO A 111 5.94 3.11 -9.05
C PRO A 111 6.98 3.93 -8.30
N ALA A 112 7.89 3.31 -7.55
CA ALA A 112 8.88 4.03 -6.75
C ALA A 112 9.93 4.76 -7.60
N ASP A 113 10.05 4.43 -8.88
CA ASP A 113 10.87 5.19 -9.85
C ASP A 113 10.26 6.56 -10.21
N ALA A 114 9.04 6.84 -9.74
CA ALA A 114 8.32 8.05 -10.10
C ALA A 114 8.76 9.29 -9.31
N THR A 115 9.49 9.17 -8.20
CA THR A 115 10.09 10.33 -7.48
C THR A 115 11.00 9.83 -6.35
N GLU A 116 12.30 10.13 -6.44
CA GLU A 116 13.29 9.94 -5.37
C GLU A 116 13.03 10.88 -4.16
N GLU A 117 12.18 11.90 -4.36
CA GLU A 117 11.81 12.93 -3.38
C GLU A 117 10.97 12.40 -2.19
N LEU A 118 10.13 11.38 -2.39
CA LEU A 118 9.29 10.79 -1.33
C LEU A 118 10.07 9.97 -0.31
N ARG A 119 11.27 9.50 -0.65
CA ARG A 119 12.15 8.80 0.31
C ARG A 119 12.68 9.72 1.41
N ILE A 120 12.76 11.02 1.14
CA ILE A 120 13.31 12.01 2.07
C ILE A 120 12.28 12.37 3.15
N GLU A 121 11.00 12.51 2.80
CA GLU A 121 9.93 12.75 3.79
C GLU A 121 9.76 11.57 4.76
N LEU A 122 9.94 10.34 4.28
CA LEU A 122 9.91 9.10 5.08
C LEU A 122 11.01 9.00 6.15
N GLN A 123 12.14 9.70 6.00
CA GLN A 123 13.18 9.72 7.04
C GLN A 123 12.91 10.79 8.11
N ILE A 124 12.24 11.89 7.74
CA ILE A 124 11.98 13.02 8.65
C ILE A 124 10.90 12.66 9.68
N GLU A 125 9.82 11.98 9.27
CA GLU A 125 8.77 11.56 10.22
C GLU A 125 9.25 10.48 11.21
N VAL A 126 10.27 9.69 10.87
CA VAL A 126 10.86 8.67 11.76
C VAL A 126 11.82 9.29 12.78
N GLU A 127 12.51 10.38 12.44
CA GLU A 127 13.44 11.06 13.35
C GLU A 127 12.75 12.01 14.35
N GLU A 128 11.59 12.60 14.03
CA GLU A 128 10.88 13.50 14.96
C GLU A 128 10.19 12.79 16.14
N GLU A 129 9.95 11.47 16.08
CA GLU A 129 9.31 10.70 17.16
C GLU A 129 10.29 9.91 18.06
N ALA A 130 11.60 10.12 17.98
CA ALA A 130 12.53 9.53 18.95
C ALA A 130 12.51 10.32 20.28
N PRO A 131 12.01 9.77 21.41
CA PRO A 131 12.12 10.45 22.68
C PRO A 131 13.59 10.55 23.10
N LEU A 132 14.00 11.74 23.57
CA LEU A 132 15.28 11.96 24.25
C LEU A 132 15.34 11.07 25.50
N VAL A 133 15.88 9.86 25.37
CA VAL A 133 16.17 8.98 26.50
C VAL A 133 17.34 9.57 27.27
N GLY A 134 17.08 9.81 28.56
CA GLY A 134 17.88 10.64 29.45
C GLY A 134 19.35 10.26 29.56
N ALA A 135 20.19 11.29 29.62
CA ALA A 135 21.58 11.18 30.04
C ALA A 135 21.67 10.68 31.50
N PRO A 136 22.45 9.64 31.80
CA PRO A 136 22.74 9.28 33.18
C PRO A 136 23.62 10.37 33.82
N ARG A 137 23.28 10.73 35.06
CA ARG A 137 24.11 11.56 35.94
C ARG A 137 25.29 10.78 36.48
#